data_AF-A0A955ZAB4-F1
#
_entry.id   AF-A0A955ZAB4-F1
#
_cell.length_a   1.000
_cell.length_b   1.000
_cell.length_c   1.000
_cell.angle_alpha   90.00
_cell.angle_beta   90.00
_cell.angle_gamma   90.00
#
_symmetry.space_group_name_H-M   'P 1'
#
loop_
_entity.id
_entity.type
_entity.pdbx_description
1 polymer ?
#
loop_
_entity_poly.entity_id
_entity_poly.type
_entity_poly.pdbx_seq_one_letter_code
_entity_poly.pdbx_strand_id
1 'polypeptide(L)'
;ENFVQDDPACAPACNGQRACGFPGKDKDCGTKFCNSKEVAGRFACNGAGLCDLDIAACDAYSCKGDACGTTCAATDDCLETHFCNAQGKCQPKLGNGIECTLPTQCGSGFCVEGVCCNSGCSDLGGTCKSPGKVGQCICPTCPNGTCRLFYRDSDGDGFGDKDGNLGTNTAVIGCVGQPPPVGYKDRADDCDDGDANVFPGQTQWFATASAGKGTFDYNCSGKVDKELPEFPGGSCTFCGPPKTCATATTCTTANTQAVLSCQLGSYLCGINPIKFCDGCGRNGFTSNTEGFRAAIQCGQSSTYYTCGSCTLAGGTVKGGSTASRQQRCH
;
A
#
# COMPACT_ATOMS: atom_id res chain seq x y z
N GLU A 1 61.71 42.36 -11.24
CA GLU A 1 61.21 42.62 -9.88
C GLU A 1 59.70 42.39 -9.88
N ASN A 2 59.26 41.17 -9.64
CA ASN A 2 57.85 40.89 -9.36
C ASN A 2 57.79 40.65 -7.86
N PHE A 3 57.52 41.71 -7.09
CA PHE A 3 57.14 41.54 -5.70
C PHE A 3 55.82 40.77 -5.69
N VAL A 4 55.92 39.48 -5.36
CA VAL A 4 54.81 38.77 -4.74
C VAL A 4 54.37 39.67 -3.59
N GLN A 5 53.12 40.10 -3.60
CA GLN A 5 52.61 41.04 -2.61
C GLN A 5 52.64 40.30 -1.27
N ASP A 6 53.72 40.46 -0.51
CA ASP A 6 53.87 39.91 0.83
C ASP A 6 52.64 40.36 1.65
N ASP A 7 51.93 39.40 2.23
CA ASP A 7 50.81 39.72 3.09
C ASP A 7 51.37 40.45 4.32
N PRO A 8 50.89 41.66 4.68
CA PRO A 8 51.40 42.39 5.84
C PRO A 8 51.38 41.56 7.13
N ALA A 9 50.44 40.62 7.26
CA ALA A 9 50.36 39.71 8.40
C ALA A 9 51.49 38.66 8.39
N CYS A 10 52.04 38.30 7.23
CA CYS A 10 53.13 37.34 7.06
C CYS A 10 54.49 37.97 6.79
N ALA A 11 54.61 39.30 6.92
CA ALA A 11 55.86 40.02 6.75
C ALA A 11 56.98 39.50 7.67
N PRO A 12 58.24 39.48 7.20
CA PRO A 12 59.36 38.97 7.97
C PRO A 12 59.82 39.93 9.07
N ALA A 13 60.32 39.38 10.18
CA ALA A 13 61.08 40.13 11.17
C ALA A 13 62.58 40.01 10.86
N CYS A 14 63.23 41.14 10.56
CA CYS A 14 64.65 41.18 10.18
C CYS A 14 65.54 41.73 11.30
N ASN A 15 66.67 41.09 11.55
CA ASN A 15 67.59 41.45 12.66
C ASN A 15 68.60 42.57 12.32
N GLY A 16 68.44 43.24 11.17
CA GLY A 16 69.36 44.28 10.70
C GLY A 16 70.70 43.76 10.15
N GLN A 17 70.97 42.45 10.15
CA GLN A 17 72.17 41.82 9.60
C GLN A 17 71.89 41.01 8.31
N ARG A 18 70.89 41.43 7.53
CA ARG A 18 70.38 40.74 6.34
C ARG A 18 69.78 39.34 6.60
N ALA A 19 69.46 39.01 7.85
CA ALA A 19 68.69 37.81 8.19
C ALA A 19 67.25 38.20 8.58
N CYS A 20 66.29 37.49 8.00
CA CYS A 20 64.85 37.74 8.15
C CYS A 20 64.15 36.41 8.48
N GLY A 21 63.33 36.40 9.53
CA GLY A 21 62.49 35.26 9.91
C GLY A 21 61.04 35.50 9.52
N PHE A 22 60.47 34.62 8.72
CA PHE A 22 59.06 34.69 8.33
C PHE A 22 58.20 33.86 9.29
N PRO A 23 56.99 34.34 9.66
CA PRO A 23 56.05 33.54 10.44
C PRO A 23 55.63 32.27 9.68
N GLY A 24 55.62 31.13 10.37
CA GLY A 24 55.08 29.87 9.86
C GLY A 24 53.60 29.70 10.14
N LYS A 25 53.10 28.48 9.92
CA LYS A 25 51.66 28.11 9.98
C LYS A 25 50.96 28.34 11.33
N ASP A 26 51.73 28.58 12.39
CA ASP A 26 51.21 28.91 13.72
C ASP A 26 50.71 30.36 13.80
N LYS A 27 50.96 31.18 12.77
CA LYS A 27 50.43 32.54 12.64
C LYS A 27 49.29 32.59 11.63
N ASP A 28 48.11 32.93 12.12
CA ASP A 28 46.95 33.24 11.28
C ASP A 28 47.15 34.59 10.58
N CYS A 29 46.76 34.67 9.31
CA CYS A 29 46.88 35.86 8.47
C CYS A 29 45.57 36.25 7.76
N GLY A 30 44.50 35.50 7.97
CA GLY A 30 43.18 35.83 7.42
C GLY A 30 42.03 35.20 8.20
N THR A 31 40.88 35.07 7.54
CA THR A 31 39.66 34.54 8.16
C THR A 31 39.75 33.03 8.41
N LYS A 32 38.98 32.59 9.40
CA LYS A 32 38.71 31.19 9.70
C LYS A 32 37.30 30.86 9.23
N PHE A 33 37.08 29.64 8.76
CA PHE A 33 35.80 29.22 8.22
C PHE A 33 35.64 27.70 8.26
N CYS A 34 34.41 27.23 8.20
CA CYS A 34 34.12 25.82 7.93
C CYS A 34 33.99 25.57 6.43
N ASN A 35 34.87 24.75 5.87
CA ASN A 35 34.82 24.35 4.46
C ASN A 35 33.74 23.29 4.22
N SER A 36 33.56 22.38 5.18
CA SER A 36 32.50 21.36 5.24
C SER A 36 32.18 21.05 6.71
N LYS A 37 31.29 20.10 6.98
CA LYS A 37 31.07 19.63 8.37
C LYS A 37 32.32 18.94 8.92
N GLU A 38 33.16 18.35 8.06
CA GLU A 38 34.31 17.54 8.43
C GLU A 38 35.63 18.31 8.41
N VAL A 39 35.66 19.52 7.85
CA VAL A 39 36.90 20.27 7.59
C VAL A 39 36.77 21.73 7.98
N ALA A 40 37.62 22.17 8.90
CA ALA A 40 37.87 23.58 9.20
C ALA A 40 39.00 24.12 8.32
N GLY A 41 38.89 25.39 7.92
CA GLY A 41 39.88 26.10 7.12
C GLY A 41 40.28 27.42 7.78
N ARG A 42 41.53 27.81 7.57
CA ARG A 42 42.05 29.14 7.91
C ARG A 42 43.10 29.59 6.92
N PHE A 43 43.34 30.89 6.84
CA PHE A 43 44.51 31.40 6.14
C PHE A 43 45.66 31.60 7.14
N ALA A 44 46.79 30.91 6.90
CA ALA A 44 47.96 30.92 7.77
C ALA A 44 49.24 31.19 6.99
N CYS A 45 50.23 31.79 7.65
CA CYS A 45 51.50 32.11 7.01
C CYS A 45 52.28 30.84 6.64
N ASN A 46 52.89 30.82 5.46
CA ASN A 46 53.61 29.64 4.96
C ASN A 46 55.12 29.61 5.30
N GLY A 47 55.62 30.58 6.07
CA GLY A 47 57.07 30.70 6.36
C GLY A 47 57.89 31.30 5.21
N ALA A 48 57.25 31.77 4.14
CA ALA A 48 57.88 32.43 3.00
C ALA A 48 57.27 33.80 2.67
N GLY A 49 56.46 34.35 3.58
CA GLY A 49 55.83 35.68 3.41
C GLY A 49 54.43 35.65 2.82
N LEU A 50 53.88 34.47 2.49
CA LEU A 50 52.54 34.34 1.93
C LEU A 50 51.53 33.82 2.94
N CYS A 51 50.29 34.26 2.74
CA CYS A 51 49.12 33.83 3.45
C CYS A 51 48.39 32.76 2.64
N ASP A 52 48.61 31.49 2.99
CA ASP A 52 48.10 30.33 2.25
C ASP A 52 46.93 29.66 2.99
N LEU A 53 46.14 28.88 2.25
CA LEU A 53 45.05 28.09 2.82
C LEU A 53 45.60 26.89 3.61
N ASP A 54 45.29 26.85 4.90
CA ASP A 54 45.54 25.71 5.80
C ASP A 54 44.21 25.06 6.18
N ILE A 55 44.08 23.75 5.95
CA ILE A 55 42.88 22.97 6.26
C ILE A 55 43.18 21.89 7.29
N ALA A 56 42.24 21.67 8.20
CA ALA A 56 42.31 20.66 9.23
C ALA A 56 41.01 19.85 9.29
N ALA A 57 41.14 18.53 9.34
CA ALA A 57 40.00 17.64 9.57
C ALA A 57 39.52 17.80 11.01
N CYS A 58 38.20 17.90 11.19
CA CYS A 58 37.58 17.79 12.49
C CYS A 58 37.54 16.31 12.92
N ASP A 59 37.66 16.08 14.22
CA ASP A 59 37.51 14.76 14.83
C ASP A 59 36.31 14.79 15.77
N ALA A 60 35.44 13.79 15.66
CA ALA A 60 34.16 13.61 16.36
C ALA A 60 33.09 14.72 16.22
N TYR A 61 33.49 15.98 16.17
CA TYR A 61 32.62 17.17 16.16
C TYR A 61 32.55 17.79 14.77
N SER A 62 31.37 18.23 14.38
CA SER A 62 31.17 19.00 13.16
C SER A 62 31.83 20.38 13.27
N CYS A 63 32.34 20.88 12.15
CA CYS A 63 32.73 22.29 12.03
C CYS A 63 31.48 23.17 12.04
N LYS A 64 31.46 24.18 12.91
CA LYS A 64 30.41 25.22 12.94
C LYS A 64 31.03 26.60 13.10
N GLY A 65 30.66 27.51 12.19
CA GLY A 65 31.22 28.86 12.13
C GLY A 65 32.62 28.84 11.53
N ASP A 66 33.63 28.88 12.38
CA ASP A 66 35.03 29.08 12.00
C ASP A 66 36.01 28.02 12.54
N ALA A 67 35.51 27.02 13.30
CA ALA A 67 36.32 25.96 13.87
C ALA A 67 35.53 24.66 14.08
N CYS A 68 36.27 23.56 14.26
CA CYS A 68 35.72 22.30 14.73
C CYS A 68 35.10 22.47 16.12
N GLY A 69 33.92 21.89 16.34
CA GLY A 69 33.28 21.90 17.65
C GLY A 69 34.11 21.17 18.72
N THR A 70 33.81 21.44 19.99
CA THR A 70 34.40 20.75 21.15
C THR A 70 33.35 20.25 22.15
N THR A 71 32.09 20.60 21.88
CA THR A 71 30.88 20.25 22.62
C THR A 71 29.74 20.09 21.62
N CYS A 72 28.71 19.35 22.02
CA CYS A 72 27.50 19.18 21.23
C CYS A 72 26.25 19.41 22.08
N ALA A 73 25.17 19.83 21.43
CA ALA A 73 23.82 19.92 21.99
C ALA A 73 22.80 19.17 21.12
N ALA A 74 23.11 18.94 19.85
CA ALA A 74 22.29 18.22 18.88
C ALA A 74 23.12 17.22 18.08
N THR A 75 22.44 16.29 17.40
CA THR A 75 23.10 15.28 16.55
C THR A 75 23.98 15.90 15.46
N ASP A 76 23.56 17.02 14.87
CA ASP A 76 24.30 17.70 13.80
C ASP A 76 25.60 18.40 14.27
N ASP A 77 25.82 18.50 15.58
CA ASP A 77 27.09 18.99 16.14
C ASP A 77 28.20 17.93 16.11
N CYS A 78 27.84 16.68 15.81
CA CYS A 78 28.76 15.56 15.69
C CYS A 78 28.89 15.13 14.23
N LEU A 79 30.06 14.60 13.89
CA LEU A 79 30.26 13.92 12.61
C LEU A 79 29.36 12.69 12.50
N GLU A 80 29.10 12.22 11.28
CA GLU A 80 28.13 11.14 11.01
C GLU A 80 28.41 9.85 11.80
N THR A 81 29.68 9.57 12.10
CA THR A 81 30.12 8.40 12.87
C THR A 81 29.90 8.54 14.38
N HIS A 82 29.44 9.70 14.85
CA HIS A 82 29.29 10.04 16.26
C HIS A 82 27.86 10.48 16.59
N PHE A 83 27.51 10.42 17.87
CA PHE A 83 26.27 10.97 18.42
C PHE A 83 26.59 11.87 19.61
N CYS A 84 25.72 12.84 19.86
CA CYS A 84 25.85 13.70 21.03
C CYS A 84 25.31 12.98 22.27
N ASN A 85 26.18 12.71 23.24
CA ASN A 85 25.76 12.09 24.50
C ASN A 85 25.17 13.13 25.47
N ALA A 86 24.58 12.66 26.58
CA ALA A 86 23.95 13.53 27.58
C ALA A 86 24.92 14.50 28.30
N GLN A 87 26.23 14.29 28.16
CA GLN A 87 27.27 15.16 28.72
C GLN A 87 27.74 16.23 27.73
N GLY A 88 27.10 16.34 26.55
CA GLY A 88 27.47 17.29 25.51
C GLY A 88 28.78 16.93 24.81
N LYS A 89 29.10 15.63 24.71
CA LYS A 89 30.28 15.11 24.00
C LYS A 89 29.88 14.23 22.83
N CYS A 90 30.56 14.42 21.69
CA CYS A 90 30.42 13.54 20.55
C CYS A 90 31.14 12.23 20.84
N GLN A 91 30.41 11.13 20.88
CA GLN A 91 30.93 9.78 21.08
C GLN A 91 30.66 8.91 19.85
N PRO A 92 31.52 7.92 19.55
CA PRO A 92 31.28 7.01 18.44
C PRO A 92 29.90 6.36 18.57
N LYS A 93 29.18 6.26 17.45
CA LYS A 93 27.92 5.54 17.39
C LYS A 93 28.10 4.08 17.80
N LEU A 94 27.10 3.55 18.46
CA LEU A 94 27.05 2.20 19.00
C LEU A 94 26.83 1.18 17.88
N GLY A 95 27.51 0.04 18.00
CA GLY A 95 27.30 -1.10 17.11
C GLY A 95 25.97 -1.80 17.35
N ASN A 96 25.54 -2.61 16.38
CA ASN A 96 24.34 -3.43 16.55
C ASN A 96 24.50 -4.38 17.74
N GLY A 97 23.44 -4.54 18.53
CA GLY A 97 23.39 -5.38 19.72
C GLY A 97 23.75 -4.68 21.03
N ILE A 98 24.21 -3.44 20.96
CA ILE A 98 24.49 -2.61 22.13
C ILE A 98 23.21 -1.93 22.62
N GLU A 99 23.07 -1.78 23.93
CA GLU A 99 21.93 -1.06 24.52
C GLU A 99 21.89 0.40 24.07
N CYS A 100 20.68 0.88 23.79
CA CYS A 100 20.44 2.25 23.37
C CYS A 100 19.13 2.76 23.96
N THR A 101 19.01 4.08 24.02
CA THR A 101 17.78 4.79 24.39
C THR A 101 17.22 5.61 23.25
N LEU A 102 18.05 5.98 22.27
CA LEU A 102 17.67 6.80 21.13
C LEU A 102 18.22 6.21 19.82
N PRO A 103 17.48 6.31 18.70
CA PRO A 103 17.96 5.80 17.41
C PRO A 103 19.26 6.45 16.94
N THR A 104 19.48 7.72 17.31
CA THR A 104 20.69 8.49 16.96
C THR A 104 21.98 7.93 17.55
N GLN A 105 21.89 7.13 18.61
CA GLN A 105 23.05 6.49 19.23
C GLN A 105 23.60 5.34 18.37
N CYS A 106 22.76 4.73 17.54
CA CYS A 106 23.11 3.54 16.79
C CYS A 106 23.73 3.88 15.44
N GLY A 107 24.77 3.15 15.04
CA GLY A 107 25.37 3.28 13.70
C GLY A 107 24.35 3.06 12.59
N SER A 108 23.38 2.17 12.82
CA SER A 108 22.26 1.88 11.93
C SER A 108 21.18 2.95 11.92
N GLY A 109 21.15 3.85 12.90
CA GLY A 109 20.05 4.78 13.11
C GLY A 109 18.78 4.16 13.70
N PHE A 110 18.82 2.90 14.16
CA PHE A 110 17.65 2.20 14.73
C PHE A 110 17.91 1.70 16.14
N CYS A 111 17.14 2.21 17.09
CA CYS A 111 17.10 1.70 18.46
C CYS A 111 15.76 0.99 18.67
N VAL A 112 15.77 -0.34 18.53
CA VAL A 112 14.56 -1.17 18.59
C VAL A 112 14.56 -1.92 19.92
N GLU A 113 13.48 -1.78 20.67
CA GLU A 113 13.32 -2.39 21.99
C GLU A 113 14.44 -2.00 22.98
N GLY A 114 15.21 -0.93 22.73
CA GLY A 114 16.36 -0.54 23.55
C GLY A 114 17.69 -1.22 23.18
N VAL A 115 17.76 -1.83 21.99
CA VAL A 115 18.99 -2.40 21.42
C VAL A 115 19.22 -1.81 20.03
N CYS A 116 20.47 -1.44 19.73
CA CYS A 116 20.85 -0.99 18.40
C CYS A 116 20.63 -2.11 17.40
N CYS A 117 19.73 -1.88 16.45
CA CYS A 117 19.30 -2.91 15.53
C CYS A 117 19.77 -2.60 14.11
N ASN A 118 20.06 -3.63 13.33
CA ASN A 118 20.46 -3.48 11.93
C ASN A 118 19.38 -2.83 11.02
N SER A 119 18.13 -2.76 11.48
CA SER A 119 16.99 -2.15 10.77
C SER A 119 15.94 -1.63 11.77
N GLY A 120 14.89 -0.98 11.28
CA GLY A 120 13.75 -0.54 12.11
C GLY A 120 12.90 -1.66 12.68
N CYS A 121 13.11 -2.91 12.23
CA CYS A 121 12.46 -4.13 12.70
C CYS A 121 10.93 -4.07 12.81
N SER A 122 10.30 -3.48 11.79
CA SER A 122 8.85 -3.41 11.64
C SER A 122 8.26 -4.66 10.97
N ASP A 123 9.08 -5.68 10.70
CA ASP A 123 8.63 -6.94 10.12
C ASP A 123 7.73 -7.71 11.09
N LEU A 124 6.82 -8.52 10.54
CA LEU A 124 5.89 -9.32 11.34
C LEU A 124 6.64 -10.22 12.32
N GLY A 125 6.40 -10.03 13.62
CA GLY A 125 7.06 -10.79 14.69
C GLY A 125 8.56 -10.50 14.83
N GLY A 126 9.07 -9.43 14.22
CA GLY A 126 10.46 -9.02 14.32
C GLY A 126 10.84 -8.55 15.73
N THR A 127 12.03 -8.96 16.19
CA THR A 127 12.68 -8.44 17.40
C THR A 127 14.18 -8.39 17.19
N CYS A 128 14.85 -7.45 17.86
CA CYS A 128 16.30 -7.33 17.87
C CYS A 128 16.91 -7.84 19.19
N LYS A 129 16.08 -8.36 20.09
CA LYS A 129 16.47 -8.92 21.40
C LYS A 129 16.55 -10.44 21.41
N SER A 130 16.36 -11.10 20.27
CA SER A 130 16.40 -12.56 20.23
C SER A 130 17.77 -13.09 20.69
N PRO A 131 17.82 -14.01 21.69
CA PRO A 131 19.07 -14.58 22.18
C PRO A 131 19.93 -15.19 21.06
N GLY A 132 21.23 -14.94 21.08
CA GLY A 132 22.17 -15.40 20.05
C GLY A 132 22.14 -14.62 18.72
N LYS A 133 21.20 -13.67 18.56
CA LYS A 133 21.03 -12.79 17.39
C LYS A 133 20.76 -11.34 17.78
N VAL A 134 21.17 -10.93 18.98
CA VAL A 134 20.95 -9.58 19.52
C VAL A 134 21.51 -8.52 18.55
N GLY A 135 20.71 -7.52 18.21
CA GLY A 135 21.03 -6.49 17.22
C GLY A 135 20.73 -6.85 15.76
N GLN A 136 20.34 -8.09 15.48
CA GLN A 136 19.82 -8.51 14.18
C GLN A 136 18.30 -8.63 14.30
N CYS A 137 17.56 -7.84 13.51
CA CYS A 137 16.12 -8.02 13.41
C CYS A 137 15.82 -9.39 12.81
N ILE A 138 15.21 -10.26 13.61
CA ILE A 138 14.76 -11.58 13.18
C ILE A 138 13.36 -11.84 13.71
N CYS A 139 12.63 -12.72 13.04
CA CYS A 139 11.42 -13.29 13.61
C CYS A 139 11.76 -14.57 14.40
N PRO A 140 11.58 -14.62 15.73
CA PRO A 140 11.97 -15.77 16.54
C PRO A 140 11.23 -17.05 16.18
N THR A 141 10.00 -16.93 15.69
CA THR A 141 9.20 -18.06 15.18
C THR A 141 9.87 -18.71 13.97
N CYS A 142 10.65 -17.94 13.20
CA CYS A 142 11.29 -18.37 11.95
C CYS A 142 12.77 -17.97 11.92
N PRO A 143 13.64 -18.62 12.72
CA PRO A 143 15.02 -18.19 12.87
C PRO A 143 15.84 -18.15 11.57
N ASN A 144 15.45 -18.95 10.57
CA ASN A 144 16.12 -19.08 9.28
C ASN A 144 15.29 -18.49 8.11
N GLY A 145 14.25 -17.69 8.38
CA GLY A 145 13.38 -17.21 7.33
C GLY A 145 12.50 -16.04 7.73
N THR A 146 11.59 -15.67 6.83
CA THR A 146 10.66 -14.56 7.04
C THR A 146 9.36 -15.08 7.66
N CYS A 147 8.79 -14.29 8.56
CA CYS A 147 7.48 -14.58 9.13
C CYS A 147 6.35 -14.16 8.19
N ARG A 148 5.25 -14.91 8.26
CA ARG A 148 3.97 -14.61 7.62
C ARG A 148 2.83 -14.84 8.61
N LEU A 149 1.66 -14.29 8.29
CA LEU A 149 0.42 -14.71 8.95
C LEU A 149 -0.16 -15.95 8.27
N PHE A 150 -0.80 -16.76 9.10
CA PHE A 150 -1.79 -17.76 8.71
C PHE A 150 -3.12 -17.37 9.36
N TYR A 151 -4.22 -17.54 8.64
CA TYR A 151 -5.55 -17.05 8.97
C TYR A 151 -6.43 -18.23 9.36
N ARG A 152 -7.25 -18.10 10.41
CA ARG A 152 -8.14 -19.15 10.90
C ARG A 152 -9.10 -19.55 9.78
N ASP A 153 -9.40 -20.84 9.72
CA ASP A 153 -10.42 -21.46 8.86
C ASP A 153 -11.42 -22.12 9.81
N SER A 154 -12.43 -21.35 10.23
CA SER A 154 -13.31 -21.73 11.34
C SER A 154 -14.51 -22.56 10.88
N ASP A 155 -14.97 -22.38 9.65
CA ASP A 155 -16.10 -23.12 9.09
C ASP A 155 -15.68 -24.32 8.22
N GLY A 156 -14.40 -24.44 7.88
CA GLY A 156 -13.81 -25.62 7.26
C GLY A 156 -13.97 -25.68 5.74
N ASP A 157 -14.20 -24.55 5.07
CA ASP A 157 -14.32 -24.48 3.62
C ASP A 157 -12.98 -24.47 2.88
N GLY A 158 -11.89 -24.30 3.62
CA GLY A 158 -10.52 -24.29 3.11
C GLY A 158 -9.96 -22.91 2.79
N PHE A 159 -10.67 -21.84 3.12
CA PHE A 159 -10.23 -20.45 3.05
C PHE A 159 -9.98 -19.92 4.46
N GLY A 160 -9.27 -18.78 4.55
CA GLY A 160 -8.91 -18.19 5.84
C GLY A 160 -9.58 -16.84 6.03
N ASP A 161 -10.00 -16.55 7.26
CA ASP A 161 -10.65 -15.31 7.68
C ASP A 161 -9.96 -14.06 7.12
N LYS A 162 -10.64 -13.31 6.24
CA LYS A 162 -10.12 -12.05 5.68
C LYS A 162 -9.88 -10.98 6.74
N ASP A 163 -10.64 -11.02 7.84
CA ASP A 163 -10.53 -10.10 8.96
C ASP A 163 -9.52 -10.63 10.00
N GLY A 164 -8.87 -11.75 9.69
CA GLY A 164 -7.95 -12.47 10.56
C GLY A 164 -6.77 -11.62 11.01
N ASN A 165 -6.61 -11.46 12.32
CA ASN A 165 -5.51 -10.71 12.90
C ASN A 165 -5.03 -11.30 14.23
N LEU A 166 -3.80 -10.92 14.64
CA LEU A 166 -3.20 -11.42 15.89
C LEU A 166 -3.94 -10.93 17.14
N GLY A 167 -4.58 -9.77 17.09
CA GLY A 167 -5.29 -9.18 18.23
C GLY A 167 -6.58 -9.90 18.59
N THR A 168 -7.27 -10.49 17.59
CA THR A 168 -8.49 -11.28 17.75
C THR A 168 -8.22 -12.78 17.85
N ASN A 169 -6.95 -13.22 17.77
CA ASN A 169 -6.56 -14.62 17.72
C ASN A 169 -7.20 -15.40 16.55
N THR A 170 -7.51 -14.69 15.46
CA THR A 170 -7.96 -15.27 14.18
C THR A 170 -6.87 -15.27 13.11
N ALA A 171 -5.66 -14.81 13.47
CA ALA A 171 -4.43 -15.12 12.74
C ALA A 171 -3.33 -15.59 13.70
N VAL A 172 -2.34 -16.32 13.17
CA VAL A 172 -1.14 -16.77 13.88
C VAL A 172 0.10 -16.53 13.04
N ILE A 173 1.25 -16.33 13.71
CA ILE A 173 2.54 -16.18 13.04
C ILE A 173 3.10 -17.56 12.71
N GLY A 174 3.61 -17.72 11.50
CA GLY A 174 4.46 -18.84 11.12
C GLY A 174 5.45 -18.47 10.03
N CYS A 175 6.04 -19.46 9.37
CA CYS A 175 7.15 -19.23 8.45
C CYS A 175 6.72 -19.29 6.99
N VAL A 176 7.28 -18.38 6.18
CA VAL A 176 7.19 -18.48 4.72
C VAL A 176 7.74 -19.84 4.27
N GLY A 177 7.00 -20.51 3.38
CA GLY A 177 7.35 -21.83 2.85
C GLY A 177 7.06 -23.02 3.78
N GLN A 178 6.54 -22.80 4.99
CA GLN A 178 6.04 -23.87 5.86
C GLN A 178 4.53 -24.06 5.67
N PRO A 179 4.00 -25.29 5.86
CA PRO A 179 2.56 -25.52 5.81
C PRO A 179 1.84 -24.75 6.93
N PRO A 180 0.59 -24.32 6.70
CA PRO A 180 -0.21 -23.69 7.74
C PRO A 180 -0.48 -24.68 8.90
N PRO A 181 -0.60 -24.19 10.15
CA PRO A 181 -1.13 -24.99 11.26
C PRO A 181 -2.52 -25.56 10.95
N VAL A 182 -2.89 -26.64 11.63
CA VAL A 182 -4.24 -27.22 11.52
C VAL A 182 -5.30 -26.19 11.89
N GLY A 183 -6.34 -26.05 11.05
CA GLY A 183 -7.40 -25.05 11.22
C GLY A 183 -7.00 -23.64 10.77
N TYR A 184 -5.90 -23.50 10.04
CA TYR A 184 -5.47 -22.25 9.44
C TYR A 184 -5.16 -22.41 7.96
N LYS A 185 -5.20 -21.30 7.23
CA LYS A 185 -4.88 -21.15 5.82
C LYS A 185 -3.94 -20.00 5.60
N ASP A 186 -3.33 -20.01 4.43
CA ASP A 186 -2.20 -19.16 4.13
C ASP A 186 -2.63 -17.80 3.54
N ARG A 187 -3.87 -17.70 3.06
CA ARG A 187 -4.49 -16.47 2.58
C ARG A 187 -5.72 -16.10 3.41
N ALA A 188 -6.03 -14.82 3.41
CA ALA A 188 -7.11 -14.19 4.15
C ALA A 188 -8.23 -13.80 3.16
N ASP A 189 -8.75 -14.80 2.45
CA ASP A 189 -9.62 -14.56 1.30
C ASP A 189 -11.10 -14.84 1.63
N ASP A 190 -11.41 -15.36 2.82
CA ASP A 190 -12.78 -15.64 3.25
C ASP A 190 -13.46 -14.41 3.87
N CYS A 191 -14.54 -13.96 3.23
CA CYS A 191 -15.30 -12.80 3.69
C CYS A 191 -16.28 -13.09 4.82
N ASP A 192 -16.59 -14.36 5.10
CA ASP A 192 -17.44 -14.81 6.20
C ASP A 192 -17.01 -16.21 6.73
N ASP A 193 -15.92 -16.24 7.51
CA ASP A 193 -15.36 -17.43 8.21
C ASP A 193 -16.30 -18.11 9.23
N GLY A 194 -17.59 -17.77 9.21
CA GLY A 194 -18.65 -18.43 9.98
C GLY A 194 -19.64 -19.22 9.10
N ASP A 195 -19.47 -19.24 7.78
CA ASP A 195 -20.36 -19.92 6.84
C ASP A 195 -19.58 -20.53 5.67
N ALA A 196 -19.40 -21.86 5.70
CA ALA A 196 -18.62 -22.61 4.72
C ALA A 196 -19.15 -22.55 3.26
N ASN A 197 -20.28 -21.89 3.02
CA ASN A 197 -20.77 -21.61 1.67
C ASN A 197 -20.20 -20.29 1.11
N VAL A 198 -19.59 -19.45 1.93
CA VAL A 198 -19.07 -18.13 1.58
C VAL A 198 -17.57 -18.23 1.33
N PHE A 199 -17.17 -18.24 0.07
CA PHE A 199 -15.75 -18.30 -0.29
C PHE A 199 -15.45 -17.67 -1.65
N PRO A 200 -14.20 -17.25 -1.90
CA PRO A 200 -13.75 -16.75 -3.19
C PRO A 200 -14.13 -17.67 -4.36
N GLY A 201 -14.91 -17.12 -5.28
CA GLY A 201 -15.31 -17.84 -6.50
C GLY A 201 -16.43 -18.85 -6.31
N GLN A 202 -17.20 -18.77 -5.22
CA GLN A 202 -18.48 -19.47 -5.09
C GLN A 202 -19.38 -19.22 -6.31
N THR A 203 -19.98 -20.28 -6.83
CA THR A 203 -20.85 -20.25 -8.04
C THR A 203 -22.30 -20.64 -7.77
N GLN A 204 -22.59 -21.12 -6.56
CA GLN A 204 -23.95 -21.45 -6.14
C GLN A 204 -24.73 -20.19 -5.75
N TRP A 205 -26.05 -20.25 -5.94
CA TRP A 205 -26.97 -19.15 -5.65
C TRP A 205 -27.79 -19.45 -4.39
N PHE A 206 -27.81 -18.50 -3.46
CA PHE A 206 -28.43 -18.65 -2.15
C PHE A 206 -29.64 -17.73 -1.96
N ALA A 207 -30.67 -18.24 -1.29
CA ALA A 207 -31.89 -17.49 -0.97
C ALA A 207 -31.87 -16.90 0.46
N THR A 208 -30.91 -17.33 1.28
CA THR A 208 -30.73 -16.87 2.67
C THR A 208 -29.45 -16.08 2.77
N ALA A 209 -29.43 -15.09 3.66
CA ALA A 209 -28.18 -14.40 3.97
C ALA A 209 -27.21 -15.37 4.65
N SER A 210 -25.91 -15.11 4.51
CA SER A 210 -24.84 -15.91 5.10
C SER A 210 -24.97 -15.98 6.62
N ALA A 211 -24.59 -17.11 7.20
CA ALA A 211 -24.82 -17.38 8.61
C ALA A 211 -24.00 -16.49 9.56
N GLY A 212 -22.77 -16.11 9.19
CA GLY A 212 -21.88 -15.37 10.08
C GLY A 212 -22.00 -13.84 9.97
N LYS A 213 -22.02 -13.29 8.75
CA LYS A 213 -22.06 -11.84 8.49
C LYS A 213 -23.43 -11.34 8.06
N GLY A 214 -24.36 -12.23 7.69
CA GLY A 214 -25.70 -11.84 7.24
C GLY A 214 -25.70 -11.09 5.90
N THR A 215 -24.77 -11.40 5.00
CA THR A 215 -24.67 -10.78 3.67
C THR A 215 -25.14 -11.75 2.58
N PHE A 216 -25.13 -11.31 1.32
CA PHE A 216 -25.37 -12.16 0.16
C PHE A 216 -24.16 -12.20 -0.77
N ASP A 217 -22.99 -11.77 -0.31
CA ASP A 217 -21.72 -11.84 -1.04
C ASP A 217 -21.04 -13.17 -0.68
N TYR A 218 -21.58 -14.26 -1.22
CA TYR A 218 -21.07 -15.61 -0.99
C TYR A 218 -19.82 -15.90 -1.81
N ASN A 219 -19.55 -15.12 -2.86
CA ASN A 219 -18.36 -15.29 -3.71
C ASN A 219 -17.17 -14.40 -3.31
N CYS A 220 -17.32 -13.61 -2.26
CA CYS A 220 -16.34 -12.66 -1.72
C CYS A 220 -15.80 -11.65 -2.75
N SER A 221 -16.66 -11.24 -3.69
CA SER A 221 -16.31 -10.24 -4.71
C SER A 221 -16.46 -8.80 -4.21
N GLY A 222 -17.06 -8.60 -3.04
CA GLY A 222 -17.45 -7.28 -2.52
C GLY A 222 -18.74 -6.76 -3.14
N LYS A 223 -19.50 -7.60 -3.83
CA LYS A 223 -20.74 -7.25 -4.54
C LYS A 223 -21.80 -8.30 -4.26
N VAL A 224 -23.06 -7.86 -4.37
CA VAL A 224 -24.20 -8.77 -4.38
C VAL A 224 -24.60 -8.99 -5.83
N ASP A 225 -24.27 -10.17 -6.35
CA ASP A 225 -24.73 -10.62 -7.65
C ASP A 225 -26.10 -11.28 -7.51
N LYS A 226 -26.93 -11.12 -8.53
CA LYS A 226 -28.32 -11.61 -8.55
C LYS A 226 -28.47 -12.68 -9.62
N GLU A 227 -29.07 -13.82 -9.26
CA GLU A 227 -29.25 -14.96 -10.16
C GLU A 227 -30.10 -14.60 -11.38
N LEU A 228 -31.27 -14.04 -11.10
CA LEU A 228 -32.28 -13.75 -12.09
C LEU A 228 -32.24 -12.27 -12.50
N PRO A 229 -32.47 -11.96 -13.78
CA PRO A 229 -32.48 -10.59 -14.28
C PRO A 229 -33.74 -9.83 -13.85
N GLU A 230 -33.57 -8.51 -13.63
CA GLU A 230 -34.61 -7.59 -13.21
C GLU A 230 -34.74 -6.43 -14.18
N PHE A 231 -35.97 -6.15 -14.63
CA PHE A 231 -36.33 -5.05 -15.52
C PHE A 231 -37.48 -4.24 -14.90
N PRO A 232 -37.21 -3.37 -13.91
CA PRO A 232 -38.25 -2.56 -13.28
C PRO A 232 -39.11 -1.79 -14.29
N GLY A 233 -40.44 -1.97 -14.23
CA GLY A 233 -41.39 -1.36 -15.18
C GLY A 233 -41.36 -1.98 -16.59
N GLY A 234 -40.67 -3.11 -16.76
CA GLY A 234 -40.48 -3.75 -18.05
C GLY A 234 -41.75 -4.32 -18.67
N SER A 235 -41.79 -4.32 -19.99
CA SER A 235 -42.87 -4.91 -20.79
C SER A 235 -42.31 -5.73 -21.95
N CYS A 236 -43.10 -6.67 -22.44
CA CYS A 236 -42.71 -7.49 -23.58
C CYS A 236 -42.87 -6.67 -24.86
N THR A 237 -41.78 -6.45 -25.57
CA THR A 237 -41.75 -5.69 -26.82
C THR A 237 -40.98 -6.46 -27.89
N PHE A 238 -41.06 -6.01 -29.12
CA PHE A 238 -40.38 -6.61 -30.26
C PHE A 238 -39.22 -5.74 -30.75
N CYS A 239 -38.25 -6.43 -31.33
CA CYS A 239 -37.18 -5.84 -32.09
C CYS A 239 -37.68 -5.29 -33.44
N GLY A 240 -37.91 -3.97 -33.52
CA GLY A 240 -38.27 -3.27 -34.76
C GLY A 240 -37.08 -2.60 -35.44
N PRO A 241 -37.20 -2.16 -36.70
CA PRO A 241 -36.21 -1.28 -37.35
C PRO A 241 -36.35 0.17 -36.84
N PRO A 242 -35.23 0.91 -36.61
CA PRO A 242 -33.83 0.49 -36.72
C PRO A 242 -33.42 -0.46 -35.57
N LYS A 243 -32.33 -1.24 -35.74
CA LYS A 243 -31.77 -2.18 -34.74
C LYS A 243 -31.28 -1.46 -33.47
N THR A 244 -32.20 -0.99 -32.64
CA THR A 244 -31.99 -0.38 -31.32
C THR A 244 -32.75 -1.19 -30.25
N CYS A 245 -32.92 -0.63 -29.05
CA CYS A 245 -33.69 -1.25 -27.96
C CYS A 245 -35.04 -1.77 -28.48
N ALA A 246 -35.49 -2.92 -27.96
CA ALA A 246 -36.83 -3.42 -28.28
C ALA A 246 -37.88 -2.41 -27.79
N THR A 247 -38.63 -1.86 -28.74
CA THR A 247 -39.59 -0.78 -28.52
C THR A 247 -40.89 -0.99 -29.27
N ALA A 248 -40.92 -1.88 -30.25
CA ALA A 248 -42.10 -2.13 -31.06
C ALA A 248 -43.13 -2.94 -30.26
N THR A 249 -44.40 -2.52 -30.30
CA THR A 249 -45.50 -3.25 -29.66
C THR A 249 -46.12 -4.30 -30.58
N THR A 250 -45.76 -4.28 -31.87
CA THR A 250 -46.17 -5.24 -32.89
C THR A 250 -44.96 -5.84 -33.60
N CYS A 251 -45.09 -7.09 -34.04
CA CYS A 251 -44.02 -7.77 -34.75
C CYS A 251 -44.09 -7.55 -36.27
N THR A 252 -42.95 -7.52 -36.95
CA THR A 252 -42.88 -7.39 -38.41
C THR A 252 -43.16 -8.71 -39.14
N THR A 253 -42.81 -9.83 -38.51
CA THR A 253 -43.00 -11.19 -39.03
C THR A 253 -43.78 -12.06 -38.04
N ALA A 254 -44.61 -12.97 -38.54
CA ALA A 254 -45.26 -13.98 -37.71
C ALA A 254 -44.23 -14.80 -36.90
N ASN A 255 -44.63 -15.26 -35.71
CA ASN A 255 -43.82 -16.08 -34.78
C ASN A 255 -42.57 -15.38 -34.21
N THR A 256 -42.47 -14.05 -34.32
CA THR A 256 -41.37 -13.30 -33.69
C THR A 256 -41.48 -13.39 -32.17
N GLN A 257 -40.38 -13.72 -31.50
CA GLN A 257 -40.27 -13.76 -30.03
C GLN A 257 -40.18 -12.34 -29.48
N ALA A 258 -41.01 -12.01 -28.49
CA ALA A 258 -40.89 -10.76 -27.75
C ALA A 258 -39.78 -10.88 -26.70
N VAL A 259 -39.11 -9.76 -26.43
CA VAL A 259 -38.07 -9.66 -25.41
C VAL A 259 -38.60 -8.83 -24.25
N LEU A 260 -38.14 -9.12 -23.03
CA LEU A 260 -38.48 -8.32 -21.88
C LEU A 260 -37.53 -7.12 -21.83
N SER A 261 -38.06 -5.92 -21.96
CA SER A 261 -37.29 -4.67 -21.97
C SER A 261 -37.86 -3.69 -20.94
N CYS A 262 -37.02 -2.84 -20.34
CA CYS A 262 -37.50 -1.74 -19.49
C CYS A 262 -38.38 -0.77 -20.30
N GLN A 263 -39.06 0.14 -19.60
CA GLN A 263 -40.01 1.06 -20.20
C GLN A 263 -39.37 1.94 -21.29
N LEU A 264 -40.12 2.14 -22.39
CA LEU A 264 -39.78 3.00 -23.53
C LEU A 264 -39.19 4.35 -23.08
N GLY A 265 -37.96 4.64 -23.49
CA GLY A 265 -37.28 5.92 -23.22
C GLY A 265 -36.25 5.88 -22.07
N SER A 266 -36.11 4.77 -21.35
CA SER A 266 -35.07 4.62 -20.34
C SER A 266 -33.79 4.02 -20.96
N TYR A 267 -32.78 4.85 -21.22
CA TYR A 267 -31.41 4.42 -21.60
C TYR A 267 -30.66 3.70 -20.44
N LEU A 268 -31.35 3.44 -19.33
CA LEU A 268 -30.81 3.01 -18.05
C LEU A 268 -31.49 1.72 -17.58
N CYS A 269 -31.58 0.71 -18.45
CA CYS A 269 -31.83 -0.66 -17.96
C CYS A 269 -30.59 -1.11 -17.17
N GLY A 270 -30.63 -0.91 -15.85
CA GLY A 270 -29.57 -1.32 -14.93
C GLY A 270 -28.69 -0.15 -14.49
N ILE A 271 -28.58 0.00 -13.17
CA ILE A 271 -27.54 0.78 -12.49
C ILE A 271 -26.14 0.35 -12.97
N ASN A 272 -25.24 1.33 -13.00
CA ASN A 272 -23.87 1.35 -13.52
C ASN A 272 -23.03 0.04 -13.37
N PRO A 273 -22.07 -0.23 -14.29
CA PRO A 273 -21.71 0.60 -15.41
C PRO A 273 -22.19 0.03 -16.74
N ILE A 274 -23.33 0.55 -17.20
CA ILE A 274 -23.74 0.64 -18.60
C ILE A 274 -23.98 -0.72 -19.26
N LYS A 275 -25.15 -1.31 -18.98
CA LYS A 275 -25.76 -2.27 -19.89
C LYS A 275 -26.56 -1.48 -20.93
N PHE A 276 -25.94 -1.23 -22.09
CA PHE A 276 -26.66 -0.83 -23.30
C PHE A 276 -27.82 -1.81 -23.51
N CYS A 277 -29.00 -1.33 -23.91
CA CYS A 277 -30.11 -2.20 -24.31
C CYS A 277 -29.57 -3.35 -25.16
N ASP A 278 -29.92 -4.60 -24.81
CA ASP A 278 -29.51 -5.78 -25.59
C ASP A 278 -29.94 -5.54 -27.04
N GLY A 279 -28.96 -5.17 -27.87
CA GLY A 279 -29.22 -4.66 -29.21
C GLY A 279 -29.85 -5.77 -30.02
N CYS A 280 -31.05 -5.52 -30.52
CA CYS A 280 -31.76 -6.43 -31.41
C CYS A 280 -30.88 -6.88 -32.59
N GLY A 281 -30.25 -8.05 -32.46
CA GLY A 281 -29.37 -8.63 -33.47
C GLY A 281 -28.00 -7.95 -33.65
N ARG A 282 -27.34 -7.48 -32.57
CA ARG A 282 -25.87 -7.35 -32.56
C ARG A 282 -25.25 -8.70 -32.14
N ASN A 283 -24.27 -9.18 -32.90
CA ASN A 283 -23.56 -10.42 -32.60
C ASN A 283 -22.98 -10.37 -31.17
N GLY A 284 -23.34 -11.36 -30.33
CA GLY A 284 -22.78 -11.54 -29.00
C GLY A 284 -23.67 -11.13 -27.81
N PHE A 285 -24.91 -10.66 -28.02
CA PHE A 285 -25.84 -10.34 -26.93
C PHE A 285 -27.06 -11.27 -26.91
N THR A 286 -27.32 -11.91 -25.77
CA THR A 286 -28.49 -12.75 -25.54
C THR A 286 -29.69 -11.88 -25.16
N SER A 287 -30.71 -11.82 -26.01
CA SER A 287 -31.95 -11.12 -25.67
C SER A 287 -32.68 -11.83 -24.52
N ASN A 288 -32.90 -11.13 -23.42
CA ASN A 288 -33.64 -11.67 -22.29
C ASN A 288 -35.14 -11.79 -22.63
N THR A 289 -35.66 -13.01 -22.65
CA THR A 289 -37.09 -13.29 -22.86
C THR A 289 -37.85 -13.43 -21.55
N GLU A 290 -37.15 -13.40 -20.42
CA GLU A 290 -37.72 -13.54 -19.10
C GLU A 290 -37.01 -12.70 -18.04
N GLY A 291 -37.71 -12.38 -16.95
CA GLY A 291 -37.18 -11.53 -15.87
C GLY A 291 -38.26 -11.07 -14.89
N PHE A 292 -37.82 -10.49 -13.78
CA PHE A 292 -38.71 -9.73 -12.89
C PHE A 292 -39.03 -8.37 -13.49
N ARG A 293 -40.25 -7.87 -13.26
CA ARG A 293 -40.65 -6.51 -13.67
C ARG A 293 -40.53 -5.47 -12.55
N ALA A 294 -39.92 -5.85 -11.45
CA ALA A 294 -39.62 -5.02 -10.28
C ALA A 294 -38.23 -5.39 -9.76
N ALA A 295 -37.63 -4.52 -8.96
CA ALA A 295 -36.42 -4.85 -8.24
C ALA A 295 -36.76 -5.76 -7.06
N ILE A 296 -36.17 -6.95 -6.99
CA ILE A 296 -36.47 -7.96 -5.99
C ILE A 296 -35.26 -8.08 -5.05
N GLN A 297 -35.50 -8.01 -3.74
CA GLN A 297 -34.42 -8.23 -2.79
C GLN A 297 -34.02 -9.71 -2.77
N CYS A 298 -32.76 -10.00 -2.47
CA CYS A 298 -32.28 -11.37 -2.29
C CYS A 298 -33.16 -12.11 -1.26
N GLY A 299 -33.51 -13.35 -1.57
CA GLY A 299 -34.39 -14.20 -0.78
C GLY A 299 -35.89 -13.91 -0.95
N GLN A 300 -36.30 -12.85 -1.63
CA GLN A 300 -37.72 -12.57 -1.86
C GLN A 300 -38.26 -13.29 -3.09
N SER A 301 -39.52 -13.71 -3.01
CA SER A 301 -40.25 -14.26 -4.16
C SER A 301 -41.15 -13.22 -4.79
N SER A 302 -41.23 -13.24 -6.11
CA SER A 302 -42.10 -12.35 -6.87
C SER A 302 -42.57 -13.02 -8.17
N THR A 303 -43.46 -12.34 -8.88
CA THR A 303 -43.92 -12.78 -10.18
C THR A 303 -42.80 -12.59 -11.21
N TYR A 304 -42.33 -13.70 -11.74
CA TYR A 304 -41.36 -13.80 -12.82
C TYR A 304 -42.10 -13.95 -14.15
N TYR A 305 -41.74 -13.13 -15.13
CA TYR A 305 -42.47 -13.03 -16.39
C TYR A 305 -41.65 -13.61 -17.53
N THR A 306 -42.28 -14.44 -18.36
CA THR A 306 -41.73 -14.90 -19.64
C THR A 306 -42.54 -14.30 -20.78
N CYS A 307 -41.86 -13.66 -21.74
CA CYS A 307 -42.49 -13.07 -22.90
C CYS A 307 -42.85 -14.15 -23.94
N GLY A 308 -44.04 -14.01 -24.55
CA GLY A 308 -44.50 -14.88 -25.63
C GLY A 308 -44.09 -14.39 -27.02
N SER A 309 -44.62 -15.04 -28.06
CA SER A 309 -44.41 -14.68 -29.46
C SER A 309 -45.67 -14.09 -30.10
N CYS A 310 -45.53 -13.40 -31.23
CA CYS A 310 -46.69 -12.97 -32.03
C CYS A 310 -47.11 -14.06 -33.01
N THR A 311 -48.39 -14.14 -33.39
CA THR A 311 -48.87 -15.19 -34.32
C THR A 311 -48.88 -14.79 -35.79
N LEU A 312 -48.91 -13.48 -36.09
CA LEU A 312 -49.02 -12.94 -37.45
C LEU A 312 -48.25 -11.61 -37.51
N ALA A 313 -47.78 -11.23 -38.70
CA ALA A 313 -47.19 -9.91 -38.94
C ALA A 313 -48.19 -8.80 -38.56
N GLY A 314 -47.71 -7.75 -37.89
CA GLY A 314 -48.52 -6.69 -37.29
C GLY A 314 -49.21 -7.07 -35.97
N GLY A 315 -49.09 -8.33 -35.52
CA GLY A 315 -49.70 -8.81 -34.28
C GLY A 315 -48.94 -8.36 -33.03
N THR A 316 -49.65 -8.32 -31.90
CA THR A 316 -49.08 -8.04 -30.57
C THR A 316 -48.51 -9.31 -29.91
N VAL A 317 -47.86 -9.17 -28.75
CA VAL A 317 -47.36 -10.31 -27.95
C VAL A 317 -48.53 -11.17 -27.50
N LYS A 318 -48.55 -12.45 -27.89
CA LYS A 318 -49.55 -13.41 -27.39
C LYS A 318 -48.98 -14.17 -26.21
N GLY A 319 -49.67 -14.11 -25.07
CA GLY A 319 -49.49 -15.00 -23.92
C GLY A 319 -48.07 -15.03 -23.34
N GLY A 320 -47.85 -14.28 -22.26
CA GLY A 320 -46.71 -14.53 -21.37
C GLY A 320 -47.11 -15.51 -20.27
N SER A 321 -46.18 -16.36 -19.83
CA SER A 321 -46.36 -17.13 -18.60
C SER A 321 -45.82 -16.33 -17.41
N THR A 322 -46.51 -16.44 -16.29
CA THR A 322 -46.01 -15.95 -15.01
C THR A 322 -45.81 -17.11 -14.07
N ALA A 323 -44.69 -17.11 -13.37
CA ALA A 323 -44.41 -18.05 -12.30
C ALA A 323 -43.92 -17.27 -11.08
N SER A 324 -44.19 -17.75 -9.87
CA SER A 324 -43.47 -17.24 -8.71
C SER A 324 -42.04 -17.81 -8.74
N ARG A 325 -41.03 -16.93 -8.73
CA ARG A 325 -39.63 -17.32 -8.53
C ARG A 325 -39.05 -16.51 -7.38
N GLN A 326 -38.11 -17.13 -6.66
CA GLN A 326 -37.32 -16.49 -5.63
C GLN A 326 -36.05 -15.90 -6.24
N GLN A 327 -35.69 -14.67 -5.88
CA GLN A 327 -34.42 -14.08 -6.25
C GLN A 327 -33.33 -14.63 -5.33
N ARG A 328 -32.37 -15.38 -5.89
CA ARG A 328 -31.17 -15.82 -5.17
C ARG A 328 -29.97 -14.94 -5.53
N CYS A 329 -28.97 -14.93 -4.66
CA CYS A 329 -27.80 -14.08 -4.75
C CYS A 329 -26.54 -14.81 -4.28
N HIS A 330 -25.38 -14.28 -4.69
CA HIS A 330 -24.06 -14.65 -4.19
C HIS A 330 -23.09 -13.47 -4.37
#